data_AF-A0A1R4FTK6-F1
#
_entry.id   AF-A0A1R4FTK6-F1
#
_cell.length_a   1.000
_cell.length_b   1.000
_cell.length_c   1.000
_cell.angle_alpha   90.00
_cell.angle_beta   90.00
_cell.angle_gamma   90.00
#
_symmetry.space_group_name_H-M   'P 1'
#
loop_
_entity.id
_entity.type
_entity.pdbx_description
1 polymer ?
#
loop_
_entity_poly.entity_id
_entity_poly.type
_entity_poly.pdbx_seq_one_letter_code
_entity_poly.pdbx_strand_id
1 'polypeptide(L)'
;MSADLMTSPAAVAIDDRKAPEDCATMADVRQGVDALDRALVTLLAERQRYMDAAARIKPNRDAVFDQARIDDVVEKVLKAAQPAGLSPDIAEPVWRLLIDRCIAHEFGTWDKTRS
;
A
#
# COMPACT_ATOMS: atom_id res chain seq x y z
N MET A 1 5.90 35.91 5.22
CA MET A 1 5.08 34.87 5.87
C MET A 1 4.98 33.75 4.86
N SER A 2 5.72 32.66 5.10
CA SER A 2 5.95 31.57 4.15
C SER A 2 4.65 31.04 3.57
N ALA A 3 4.64 30.84 2.26
CA ALA A 3 3.75 29.89 1.64
C ALA A 3 4.19 28.51 2.17
N ASP A 4 3.40 27.95 3.08
CA ASP A 4 3.56 26.54 3.43
C ASP A 4 3.35 25.75 2.14
N LEU A 5 4.46 25.16 1.69
CA LEU A 5 4.53 24.20 0.62
C LEU A 5 3.59 23.05 1.00
N MET A 6 2.37 23.10 0.46
CA MET A 6 1.52 21.93 0.31
C MET A 6 2.36 20.91 -0.45
N THR A 7 3.02 20.05 0.30
CA THR A 7 3.91 19.02 -0.25
C THR A 7 2.97 17.99 -0.87
N SER A 8 2.68 18.16 -2.16
CA SER A 8 2.27 17.05 -3.02
C SER A 8 3.20 15.88 -2.74
N PRO A 9 2.72 14.63 -2.69
CA PRO A 9 3.62 13.51 -2.53
C PRO A 9 4.65 13.58 -3.66
N ALA A 10 5.91 13.73 -3.28
CA ALA A 10 7.02 13.60 -4.19
C ALA A 10 6.83 12.25 -4.91
N ALA A 11 6.98 12.24 -6.24
CA ALA A 11 6.99 10.99 -6.99
C ALA A 11 7.88 9.99 -6.24
N VAL A 12 7.37 8.78 -5.95
CA VAL A 12 8.19 7.77 -5.28
C VAL A 12 9.36 7.46 -6.21
N ALA A 13 10.55 7.84 -5.78
CA ALA A 13 11.77 7.54 -6.51
C ALA A 13 11.93 6.02 -6.52
N ILE A 14 12.05 5.45 -7.72
CA ILE A 14 12.35 4.04 -7.91
C ILE A 14 13.78 3.97 -8.41
N ASP A 15 14.58 3.10 -7.82
CA ASP A 15 15.99 2.95 -8.19
C ASP A 15 16.17 2.56 -9.67
N ASP A 16 17.37 2.84 -10.17
CA ASP A 16 17.80 2.53 -11.53
C ASP A 16 17.59 1.05 -11.86
N ARG A 17 16.92 0.82 -12.99
CA ARG A 17 16.64 -0.51 -13.55
C ARG A 17 16.45 -0.41 -15.05
N LYS A 18 16.74 -1.50 -15.76
CA LYS A 18 16.37 -1.64 -17.18
C LYS A 18 14.85 -1.75 -17.31
N ALA A 19 14.32 -1.36 -18.46
CA ALA A 19 12.95 -1.70 -18.81
C ALA A 19 12.82 -3.24 -18.90
N PRO A 20 11.65 -3.83 -18.53
CA PRO A 20 11.47 -5.28 -18.59
C PRO A 20 11.83 -5.91 -19.95
N GLU A 21 11.52 -5.23 -21.04
CA GLU A 21 11.82 -5.63 -22.42
C GLU A 21 13.31 -5.59 -22.79
N ASP A 22 14.13 -4.83 -22.04
CA ASP A 22 15.58 -4.68 -22.24
C ASP A 22 16.41 -5.62 -21.33
N CYS A 23 15.77 -6.37 -20.44
CA CYS A 23 16.44 -7.33 -19.58
C CYS A 23 17.01 -8.50 -20.42
N ALA A 24 18.32 -8.71 -20.36
CA ALA A 24 19.00 -9.80 -21.08
C ALA A 24 19.36 -10.98 -20.16
N THR A 25 19.36 -10.75 -18.85
CA THR A 25 19.76 -11.75 -17.84
C THR A 25 18.82 -11.76 -16.64
N MET A 26 18.82 -12.86 -15.88
CA MET A 26 18.10 -12.91 -14.60
C MET A 26 18.66 -11.93 -13.56
N ALA A 27 19.90 -11.48 -13.70
CA ALA A 27 20.46 -10.43 -12.85
C ALA A 27 19.76 -9.09 -13.12
N ASP A 28 19.51 -8.74 -14.39
CA ASP A 28 18.76 -7.54 -14.77
C ASP A 28 17.35 -7.56 -14.20
N VAL A 29 16.66 -8.71 -14.32
CA VAL A 29 15.30 -8.89 -13.79
C VAL A 29 15.27 -8.70 -12.27
N ARG A 30 16.20 -9.33 -11.54
CA ARG A 30 16.27 -9.20 -10.08
C ARG A 30 16.54 -7.76 -9.65
N GLN A 31 17.46 -7.05 -10.32
CA GLN A 31 17.69 -5.63 -10.05
C GLN A 31 16.40 -4.82 -10.21
N GLY A 32 15.63 -5.07 -11.28
CA GLY A 32 14.35 -4.39 -11.51
C GLY A 32 13.31 -4.69 -10.43
N VAL A 33 13.18 -5.94 -10.02
CA VAL A 33 12.28 -6.35 -8.93
C VAL A 33 12.72 -5.73 -7.60
N ASP A 34 14.00 -5.83 -7.24
CA ASP A 34 14.53 -5.28 -5.99
C ASP A 34 14.31 -3.76 -5.90
N ALA A 35 14.46 -3.03 -7.01
CA ALA A 35 14.19 -1.60 -7.10
C ALA A 35 12.70 -1.28 -6.85
N LEU A 36 11.80 -2.06 -7.46
CA LEU A 36 10.36 -1.91 -7.27
C LEU A 36 9.94 -2.27 -5.84
N ASP A 37 10.50 -3.33 -5.26
CA ASP A 37 10.18 -3.77 -3.91
C ASP A 37 10.57 -2.73 -2.86
N ARG A 38 11.71 -2.04 -3.02
CA ARG A 38 12.08 -0.92 -2.14
C ARG A 38 11.10 0.25 -2.23
N ALA A 39 10.61 0.56 -3.43
CA ALA A 39 9.57 1.56 -3.62
C ALA A 39 8.23 1.12 -3.00
N LEU A 40 7.86 -0.15 -3.16
CA LEU A 40 6.66 -0.73 -2.55
C LEU A 40 6.72 -0.68 -1.02
N VAL A 41 7.85 -1.02 -0.40
CA VAL A 41 8.03 -0.91 1.06
C VAL A 41 7.78 0.53 1.54
N THR A 42 8.28 1.52 0.81
CA THR A 42 8.08 2.94 1.15
C THR A 42 6.60 3.33 1.09
N LEU A 43 5.90 2.91 0.02
CA LEU A 43 4.46 3.13 -0.14
C LEU A 43 3.62 2.40 0.91
N LEU A 44 3.98 1.16 1.24
CA LEU A 44 3.28 0.38 2.26
C LEU A 44 3.49 0.95 3.66
N ALA A 45 4.68 1.50 3.96
CA ALA A 45 4.92 2.20 5.21
C ALA A 45 4.06 3.47 5.34
N GLU A 46 3.88 4.21 4.24
CA GLU A 46 2.93 5.34 4.22
C GLU A 46 1.48 4.88 4.40
N ARG A 47 1.07 3.82 3.69
CA ARG A 47 -0.25 3.19 3.86
C ARG A 47 -0.49 2.76 5.30
N GLN A 48 0.53 2.22 5.99
CA GLN A 48 0.45 1.84 7.40
C GLN A 48 0.19 3.07 8.30
N ARG A 49 0.83 4.22 8.04
CA ARG A 49 0.57 5.46 8.80
C ARG A 49 -0.87 5.95 8.67
N TYR A 50 -1.55 5.67 7.55
CA TYR A 50 -2.98 5.92 7.44
C TYR A 50 -3.81 5.01 8.35
N MET A 51 -3.36 3.77 8.62
CA MET A 51 -4.00 2.90 9.59
C MET A 51 -3.78 3.41 11.02
N ASP A 52 -2.60 3.96 11.33
CA ASP A 52 -2.37 4.65 12.61
C ASP A 52 -3.30 5.85 12.78
N ALA A 53 -3.55 6.61 11.71
CA ALA A 53 -4.53 7.69 11.71
C ALA A 53 -5.97 7.18 11.91
N ALA A 54 -6.35 6.10 11.23
CA ALA A 54 -7.66 5.48 11.39
C ALA A 54 -7.87 4.98 12.82
N ALA A 55 -6.88 4.31 13.42
CA ALA A 55 -6.90 3.87 14.81
C ALA A 55 -7.12 5.04 15.79
N ARG A 56 -6.48 6.19 15.57
CA ARG A 56 -6.74 7.39 16.41
C ARG A 56 -8.18 7.89 16.27
N ILE A 57 -8.70 7.95 15.04
CA ILE A 57 -9.99 8.57 14.72
C ILE A 57 -11.18 7.68 15.10
N LYS A 58 -11.09 6.36 14.93
CA LYS A 58 -12.21 5.44 15.11
C LYS A 58 -12.77 5.47 16.56
N PRO A 59 -14.09 5.65 16.73
CA PRO A 59 -14.68 5.91 18.04
C PRO A 59 -14.67 4.70 18.97
N ASN A 60 -14.72 3.49 18.42
CA ASN A 60 -14.74 2.24 19.17
C ASN A 60 -13.97 1.14 18.42
N ARG A 61 -13.70 0.03 19.12
CA ARG A 61 -12.93 -1.09 18.61
C ARG A 61 -13.63 -1.83 17.46
N ASP A 62 -14.95 -1.93 17.49
CA ASP A 62 -15.73 -2.63 16.45
C ASP A 62 -15.65 -1.92 15.10
N ALA A 63 -15.50 -0.59 15.10
CA ALA A 63 -15.28 0.19 13.88
C ALA A 63 -13.95 -0.13 13.17
N VAL A 64 -13.02 -0.85 13.81
CA VAL A 64 -11.73 -1.22 13.20
C VAL A 64 -11.95 -2.16 12.02
N PHE A 65 -12.90 -3.10 12.13
CA PHE A 65 -13.26 -4.03 11.05
C PHE A 65 -14.54 -3.57 10.33
N ASP A 66 -14.44 -3.35 9.03
CA ASP A 66 -15.57 -2.96 8.17
C ASP A 66 -15.54 -3.76 6.87
N GLN A 67 -16.39 -4.78 6.78
CA GLN A 67 -16.46 -5.67 5.62
C GLN A 67 -16.83 -4.92 4.34
N ALA A 68 -17.77 -3.98 4.40
CA ALA A 68 -18.19 -3.22 3.22
C ALA A 68 -17.05 -2.36 2.69
N ARG A 69 -16.26 -1.76 3.59
CA ARG A 69 -15.06 -1.02 3.18
C ARG A 69 -13.99 -1.93 2.60
N ILE A 70 -13.77 -3.12 3.15
CA ILE A 70 -12.81 -4.10 2.65
C ILE A 70 -13.15 -4.51 1.21
N ASP A 71 -14.42 -4.79 0.92
CA ASP A 71 -14.87 -5.17 -0.43
C ASP A 71 -14.77 -4.01 -1.43
N ASP A 72 -15.10 -2.79 -1.01
CA ASP A 72 -14.91 -1.59 -1.81
C ASP A 72 -13.43 -1.32 -2.15
N VAL A 73 -12.49 -1.57 -1.24
CA VAL A 73 -11.04 -1.48 -1.57
C VAL A 73 -10.67 -2.49 -2.65
N VAL A 74 -11.09 -3.75 -2.50
CA VAL A 74 -10.70 -4.81 -3.44
C VAL A 74 -11.29 -4.56 -4.83
N GLU A 75 -12.55 -4.16 -4.91
CA GLU A 75 -13.18 -3.80 -6.19
C GLU A 75 -12.42 -2.65 -6.89
N LYS A 76 -12.05 -1.60 -6.15
CA LYS A 76 -11.29 -0.46 -6.69
C LYS A 76 -9.91 -0.88 -7.18
N VAL A 77 -9.23 -1.75 -6.44
CA VAL A 77 -7.91 -2.27 -6.82
C VAL A 77 -8.00 -3.08 -8.10
N LEU A 78 -8.99 -3.97 -8.22
CA LEU A 78 -9.18 -4.78 -9.42
C LEU A 78 -9.49 -3.92 -10.65
N LYS A 79 -10.32 -2.88 -10.47
CA LYS A 79 -10.59 -1.88 -11.53
C LYS A 79 -9.32 -1.11 -11.94
N ALA A 80 -8.44 -0.79 -11.00
CA ALA A 80 -7.17 -0.11 -11.29
C ALA A 80 -6.11 -1.03 -11.89
N ALA A 81 -6.09 -2.31 -11.51
CA ALA A 81 -5.14 -3.31 -11.99
C ALA A 81 -5.29 -3.59 -13.50
N GLN A 82 -6.53 -3.61 -14.00
CA GLN A 82 -6.84 -3.95 -15.38
C GLN A 82 -6.16 -3.04 -16.43
N PRO A 83 -6.30 -1.71 -16.41
CA PRO A 83 -5.60 -0.84 -17.36
C PRO A 83 -4.09 -0.75 -17.11
N ALA A 84 -3.62 -1.13 -15.91
CA ALA A 84 -2.19 -1.18 -15.59
C ALA A 84 -1.50 -2.50 -16.04
N GLY A 85 -2.26 -3.48 -16.55
CA GLY A 85 -1.73 -4.77 -16.98
C GLY A 85 -1.39 -5.73 -15.83
N LEU A 86 -1.86 -5.46 -14.60
CA LEU A 86 -1.67 -6.36 -13.46
C LEU A 86 -2.75 -7.44 -13.45
N SER A 87 -2.34 -8.71 -13.42
CA SER A 87 -3.26 -9.85 -13.37
C SER A 87 -4.16 -9.80 -12.13
N PRO A 88 -5.48 -10.03 -12.26
CA PRO A 88 -6.39 -10.17 -11.12
C PRO A 88 -5.97 -11.28 -10.14
N ASP A 89 -5.41 -12.37 -10.66
CA ASP A 89 -4.91 -13.51 -9.86
C ASP A 89 -3.73 -13.14 -8.97
N ILE A 90 -3.04 -12.03 -9.28
CA ILE A 90 -2.01 -11.44 -8.42
C ILE A 90 -2.63 -10.37 -7.52
N ALA A 91 -3.40 -9.44 -8.10
CA ALA A 91 -3.92 -8.27 -7.40
C ALA A 91 -4.87 -8.64 -6.25
N GLU A 92 -5.86 -9.50 -6.47
CA GLU A 92 -6.86 -9.81 -5.45
C GLU A 92 -6.26 -10.42 -4.17
N PRO A 93 -5.52 -11.55 -4.24
CA PRO A 93 -5.02 -12.19 -3.02
C PRO A 93 -3.99 -11.32 -2.30
N VAL A 94 -3.14 -10.58 -3.03
CA VAL A 94 -2.15 -9.68 -2.42
C VAL A 94 -2.85 -8.58 -1.63
N TRP A 95 -3.88 -7.94 -2.20
CA TRP A 95 -4.59 -6.88 -1.49
C TRP A 95 -5.47 -7.39 -0.35
N ARG A 96 -6.11 -8.56 -0.49
CA ARG A 96 -6.84 -9.19 0.61
C ARG A 96 -5.92 -9.45 1.81
N LEU A 97 -4.76 -10.03 1.59
CA LEU A 97 -3.78 -10.29 2.65
C LEU A 97 -3.23 -8.99 3.24
N LEU A 98 -2.90 -7.99 2.41
CA LEU A 98 -2.45 -6.68 2.88
C LEU A 98 -3.49 -6.01 3.78
N ILE A 99 -4.77 -6.05 3.39
CA ILE A 99 -5.87 -5.47 4.18
C ILE A 99 -6.00 -6.18 5.53
N ASP A 100 -5.98 -7.51 5.54
CA ASP A 100 -6.00 -8.31 6.78
C ASP A 100 -4.88 -7.91 7.74
N ARG A 101 -3.63 -7.83 7.24
CA ARG A 101 -2.48 -7.40 8.06
C ARG A 101 -2.60 -5.97 8.55
N CYS A 102 -3.17 -5.06 7.75
CA CYS A 102 -3.41 -3.68 8.17
C CYS A 102 -4.49 -3.58 9.24
N ILE A 103 -5.56 -4.38 9.17
CA ILE A 103 -6.58 -4.45 10.22
C ILE A 103 -5.98 -4.95 11.53
N ALA A 104 -5.15 -6.01 11.48
CA ALA A 104 -4.46 -6.51 12.66
C ALA A 104 -3.53 -5.46 13.30
N HIS A 105 -2.76 -4.74 12.48
CA HIS A 105 -1.95 -3.60 12.94
C HIS A 105 -2.82 -2.51 13.56
N GLU A 106 -3.92 -2.15 12.90
CA GLU A 106 -4.84 -1.11 13.36
C GLU A 106 -5.46 -1.46 14.72
N PHE A 107 -5.90 -2.70 14.95
CA PHE A 107 -6.37 -3.15 16.26
C PHE A 107 -5.30 -2.93 17.34
N GLY A 108 -4.06 -3.36 17.08
CA GLY A 108 -2.96 -3.20 18.02
C GLY A 108 -2.64 -1.74 18.33
N THR A 109 -2.70 -0.85 17.33
CA THR A 109 -2.53 0.60 17.53
C THR A 109 -3.72 1.20 18.29
N TRP A 110 -4.96 0.80 17.97
CA TRP A 110 -6.16 1.29 18.65
C TRP A 110 -6.12 0.93 20.13
N ASP A 111 -5.83 -0.33 20.46
CA ASP A 111 -5.75 -0.81 21.85
C ASP A 111 -4.71 -0.01 22.67
N LYS A 112 -3.52 0.26 22.10
CA LYS A 112 -2.45 1.06 22.74
C LYS A 112 -2.81 2.53 23.01
N THR A 113 -3.74 3.09 22.26
CA THR A 113 -4.15 4.50 22.42
C THR A 113 -5.27 4.69 23.44
N ARG A 114 -5.86 3.59 23.95
CA ARG A 114 -6.93 3.57 24.96
C ARG A 114 -6.51 2.88 26.27
N SER A 115 -5.26 2.41 26.35
CA SER A 115 -4.64 1.83 27.56
C SER A 115 -4.09 2.89 28.51
#